data_AF-A0A373PBW6-F1
#
_entry.id   AF-A0A373PBW6-F1
#
_cell.length_a   1.000
_cell.length_b   1.000
_cell.length_c   1.000
_cell.angle_alpha   90.00
_cell.angle_beta   90.00
_cell.angle_gamma   90.00
#
_symmetry.space_group_name_H-M   'P 1'
#
loop_
_entity.id
_entity.type
_entity.pdbx_description
1 polymer ?
#
loop_
_entity_poly.entity_id
_entity_poly.type
_entity_poly.pdbx_seq_one_letter_code
_entity_poly.pdbx_strand_id
1 'polypeptide(L)'
;MLRKKLEKIYMALIFILLYAPIVTLVVLSFNASKTRAKWGGFTLHWYRSLFANTEIMNALYTTLIIALLASAIATILGTLACIGINSMSKKSRTLFMGITNIPMLNGEIVMGISLMLLFIICRIQLGFGTILMAHITFNVPYVILSVMPKLKQTNKSTYEAALDLGASPLYAFWKVIFPDIMPGVVSGFLLSFTMSLDDFVITYFTKGPGVDTLSTKIYAEVRKGIKPEMYSLSTILFVTVLLLLLLVNVNPSPKEEKEEAKEREAMAKKGIRFRITKRVVFRRILPIAMVLVIGGGGIYYGSQNASAGGSQQLIVYNWGEYMDSDVIDIFEEETGIHVVYEEYETNEIMYPKIKSGAISYDLVCPSDYMIQKMIQNDLLQPINFDHIPNASNIGDMYYETSEQFDPGNLYSIPYCWGTIGILYNKKMVTEPIDSWSVLWDTNYRDSILMQDSVRDAFAVALKDLGYSLNSTNIKELTEAKDLLVTQKPLVQAYVVDQVRDKMIGNEAAIGVIYSGEAIYTKRENPDLEYVVPKEGSNVWIDSWCIPKDAQHVENAEKFLNFLCRPDIALKNFEYITYSTPNDAARELIEDDDIRNSKIAFPDEETLARCETFTYLGDDADEVYNQLWREVKSN
;
A
#
# COMPACT_ATOMS: atom_id res chain seq x y z
N MET A 1 -20.40 -21.55 39.80
CA MET A 1 -19.38 -20.48 39.97
C MET A 1 -18.16 -20.69 39.07
N LEU A 2 -17.60 -21.91 39.00
CA LEU A 2 -16.42 -22.21 38.19
C LEU A 2 -16.61 -21.91 36.68
N ARG A 3 -17.74 -22.31 36.11
CA ARG A 3 -18.10 -22.05 34.71
C ARG A 3 -18.11 -20.55 34.34
N LYS A 4 -18.71 -19.70 35.18
CA LYS A 4 -18.69 -18.23 34.99
C LYS A 4 -17.29 -17.62 35.14
N LYS A 5 -16.40 -18.22 35.95
CA LYS A 5 -14.99 -17.79 36.04
C LYS A 5 -14.20 -18.22 34.80
N LEU A 6 -14.40 -19.45 34.34
CA LEU A 6 -13.80 -19.98 33.10
C LEU A 6 -14.25 -19.19 31.87
N GLU A 7 -15.54 -18.86 31.75
CA GLU A 7 -16.06 -18.00 30.67
C GLU A 7 -15.41 -16.62 30.68
N LYS A 8 -15.24 -16.00 31.86
CA LYS A 8 -14.53 -14.71 31.99
C LYS A 8 -13.05 -14.80 31.64
N ILE A 9 -12.37 -15.88 32.04
CA ILE A 9 -10.95 -16.11 31.70
C ILE A 9 -10.80 -16.32 30.20
N TYR A 10 -11.66 -17.13 29.60
CA TYR A 10 -11.67 -17.37 28.15
C TYR A 10 -11.89 -16.06 27.37
N MET A 11 -12.86 -15.24 27.78
CA MET A 11 -13.08 -13.91 27.21
C MET A 11 -11.88 -12.99 27.40
N ALA A 12 -11.24 -13.00 28.58
CA ALA A 12 -10.04 -12.20 28.82
C ALA A 12 -8.87 -12.64 27.92
N LEU A 13 -8.67 -13.94 27.71
CA LEU A 13 -7.65 -14.46 26.79
C LEU A 13 -7.91 -14.03 25.34
N ILE A 14 -9.17 -14.09 24.89
CA ILE A 14 -9.55 -13.57 23.56
C ILE A 14 -9.23 -12.08 23.46
N PHE A 15 -9.58 -11.28 24.47
CA PHE A 15 -9.28 -9.85 24.45
C PHE A 15 -7.78 -9.56 24.47
N ILE A 16 -7.00 -10.29 25.26
CA ILE A 16 -5.54 -10.16 25.25
C ILE A 16 -5.00 -10.51 23.87
N LEU A 17 -5.42 -11.62 23.27
CA LEU A 17 -4.97 -12.04 21.95
C LEU A 17 -5.30 -10.99 20.86
N LEU A 18 -6.49 -10.39 20.92
CA LEU A 18 -6.93 -9.39 19.95
C LEU A 18 -6.25 -8.02 20.14
N TYR A 19 -6.07 -7.56 21.38
CA TYR A 19 -5.57 -6.21 21.66
C TYR A 19 -4.06 -6.14 21.94
N ALA A 20 -3.39 -7.25 22.29
CA ALA A 20 -1.95 -7.24 22.57
C ALA A 20 -1.11 -6.73 21.38
N PRO A 21 -1.35 -7.14 20.11
CA PRO A 21 -0.61 -6.59 18.98
C PRO A 21 -0.76 -5.08 18.85
N ILE A 22 -1.98 -4.56 19.06
CA ILE A 22 -2.26 -3.12 19.02
C ILE A 22 -1.48 -2.40 20.13
N VAL A 23 -1.50 -2.93 21.35
CA VAL A 23 -0.73 -2.37 22.47
C VAL A 23 0.77 -2.39 22.17
N THR A 24 1.29 -3.44 21.53
CA THR A 24 2.69 -3.48 21.10
C THR A 24 3.02 -2.35 20.11
N LEU A 25 2.17 -2.10 19.11
CA LEU A 25 2.35 -0.96 18.20
C LEU A 25 2.32 0.38 18.95
N VAL A 26 1.43 0.52 19.94
CA VAL A 26 1.38 1.71 20.80
C VAL A 26 2.64 1.87 21.65
N VAL A 27 3.28 0.79 22.09
CA VAL A 27 4.57 0.88 22.81
C VAL A 27 5.70 1.22 21.84
N LEU A 28 5.71 0.60 20.66
CA LEU A 28 6.73 0.85 19.62
C LEU A 28 6.66 2.26 19.02
N SER A 29 5.49 2.93 19.06
CA SER A 29 5.38 4.33 18.62
C SER A 29 6.20 5.30 19.47
N PHE A 30 6.61 4.89 20.68
CA PHE A 30 7.50 5.65 21.55
C PHE A 30 8.96 5.17 21.47
N ASN A 31 9.29 4.17 20.66
CA ASN A 31 10.66 3.66 20.54
C ASN A 31 11.52 4.59 19.68
N ALA A 32 12.63 5.11 20.20
CA ALA A 32 13.53 5.97 19.43
C ALA A 32 14.32 5.25 18.32
N SER A 33 14.38 3.92 18.37
CA SER A 33 15.03 3.10 17.34
C SER A 33 14.15 2.97 16.09
N LYS A 34 14.79 2.96 14.90
CA LYS A 34 14.13 2.64 13.62
C LYS A 34 13.80 1.15 13.48
N THR A 35 14.55 0.28 14.16
CA THR A 35 14.29 -1.16 14.19
C THR A 35 13.41 -1.56 15.38
N ARG A 36 12.54 -2.55 15.15
CA ARG A 36 11.74 -3.23 16.18
C ARG A 36 12.58 -4.07 17.14
N ALA A 37 13.76 -4.51 16.71
CA ALA A 37 14.59 -5.46 17.45
C ALA A 37 15.32 -4.84 18.65
N LYS A 38 15.49 -3.52 18.66
CA LYS A 38 16.22 -2.80 19.72
C LYS A 38 15.36 -1.66 20.28
N TRP A 39 15.36 -1.51 21.59
CA TRP A 39 14.73 -0.36 22.26
C TRP A 39 15.74 0.79 22.36
N GLY A 40 15.49 1.87 21.61
CA GLY A 40 16.36 3.04 21.55
C GLY A 40 16.09 4.11 22.62
N GLY A 41 15.06 3.92 23.46
CA GLY A 41 14.60 4.91 24.44
C GLY A 41 13.22 5.49 24.10
N PHE A 42 12.67 6.32 24.98
CA PHE A 42 11.37 6.96 24.79
C PHE A 42 11.49 8.22 23.92
N THR A 43 10.63 8.36 22.90
CA THR A 43 10.57 9.56 22.05
C THR A 43 9.14 9.91 21.63
N LEU A 44 8.91 11.19 21.31
CA LEU A 44 7.71 11.69 20.61
C LEU A 44 8.03 12.17 19.19
N HIS A 45 9.27 11.97 18.74
CA HIS A 45 9.76 12.43 17.44
C HIS A 45 8.89 11.95 16.28
N TRP A 46 8.50 10.67 16.30
CA TRP A 46 7.69 10.05 15.25
C TRP A 46 6.29 10.65 15.11
N TYR A 47 5.69 11.13 16.19
CA TYR A 47 4.43 11.88 16.10
C TYR A 47 4.62 13.21 15.39
N ARG A 48 5.75 13.89 15.59
CA ARG A 48 6.06 15.13 14.87
C ARG A 48 6.41 14.85 13.40
N SER A 49 7.20 13.81 13.15
CA SER A 49 7.53 13.33 11.79
C SER A 49 6.26 13.00 11.01
N LEU A 50 5.31 12.30 11.64
CA LEU A 50 4.01 11.97 11.07
C LEU A 50 3.23 13.20 10.58
N PHE A 51 3.13 14.27 11.40
CA PHE A 51 2.41 15.49 11.00
C PHE A 51 3.19 16.37 10.01
N ALA A 52 4.51 16.18 9.90
CA ALA A 52 5.34 16.85 8.90
C ALA A 52 5.30 16.11 7.55
N ASN A 53 4.97 14.82 7.55
CA ASN A 53 4.87 14.02 6.33
C ASN A 53 3.61 14.40 5.54
N THR A 54 3.84 15.13 4.44
CA THR A 54 2.80 15.63 3.53
C THR A 54 2.01 14.50 2.90
N GLU A 55 2.64 13.38 2.54
CA GLU A 55 1.96 12.22 1.93
C GLU A 55 0.96 11.57 2.89
N ILE A 56 1.36 11.32 4.15
CA ILE A 56 0.47 10.70 5.14
C ILE A 56 -0.68 11.65 5.48
N MET A 57 -0.39 12.95 5.60
CA MET A 57 -1.42 13.95 5.86
C MET A 57 -2.39 14.09 4.67
N ASN A 58 -1.87 14.08 3.44
CA ASN A 58 -2.68 14.02 2.22
C ASN A 58 -3.61 12.81 2.26
N ALA A 59 -3.05 11.60 2.48
CA ALA A 59 -3.82 10.37 2.55
C ALA A 59 -4.92 10.39 3.63
N LEU A 60 -4.64 10.98 4.80
CA LEU A 60 -5.63 11.20 5.85
C LEU A 60 -6.76 12.13 5.39
N TYR A 61 -6.42 13.25 4.75
CA TYR A 61 -7.43 14.17 4.21
C TYR A 61 -8.27 13.50 3.12
N THR A 62 -7.65 12.78 2.19
CA THR A 62 -8.33 11.99 1.15
C THR A 62 -9.37 11.06 1.75
N THR A 63 -8.96 10.24 2.74
CA THR A 63 -9.84 9.29 3.42
C THR A 63 -11.03 9.99 4.05
N LEU A 64 -10.79 11.06 4.82
CA LEU A 64 -11.87 11.76 5.51
C LEU A 64 -12.85 12.42 4.53
N ILE A 65 -12.34 13.03 3.47
CA ILE A 65 -13.17 13.70 2.45
C ILE A 65 -13.99 12.66 1.68
N ILE A 66 -13.38 11.58 1.20
CA ILE A 66 -14.08 10.50 0.48
C ILE A 66 -15.12 9.85 1.38
N ALA A 67 -14.76 9.49 2.61
CA ALA A 67 -15.68 8.88 3.56
C ALA A 67 -16.89 9.75 3.81
N LEU A 68 -16.68 11.06 3.99
CA LEU A 68 -17.72 12.03 4.28
C LEU A 68 -18.60 12.36 3.07
N LEU A 69 -18.02 12.61 1.90
CA LEU A 69 -18.77 12.89 0.67
C LEU A 69 -19.55 11.66 0.22
N ALA A 70 -18.91 10.48 0.20
CA ALA A 70 -19.56 9.24 -0.21
C ALA A 70 -20.72 8.90 0.73
N SER A 71 -20.53 8.98 2.05
CA SER A 71 -21.59 8.72 3.02
C SER A 71 -22.73 9.74 2.93
N ALA A 72 -22.44 11.03 2.73
CA ALA A 72 -23.46 12.05 2.57
C ALA A 72 -24.30 11.83 1.30
N ILE A 73 -23.64 11.62 0.15
CA ILE A 73 -24.31 11.39 -1.13
C ILE A 73 -25.07 10.06 -1.10
N ALA A 74 -24.46 8.99 -0.61
CA ALA A 74 -25.13 7.69 -0.45
C ALA A 74 -26.32 7.77 0.50
N THR A 75 -26.26 8.58 1.56
CA THR A 75 -27.39 8.78 2.48
C THR A 75 -28.58 9.42 1.77
N ILE A 76 -28.32 10.44 0.95
CA ILE A 76 -29.36 11.09 0.14
C ILE A 76 -29.94 10.09 -0.86
N LEU A 77 -29.09 9.44 -1.66
CA LEU A 77 -29.52 8.49 -2.70
C LEU A 77 -30.24 7.28 -2.11
N GLY A 78 -29.72 6.70 -1.03
CA GLY A 78 -30.30 5.55 -0.35
C GLY A 78 -31.64 5.88 0.31
N THR A 79 -31.77 7.05 0.92
CA THR A 79 -33.06 7.51 1.50
C THR A 79 -34.11 7.71 0.40
N LEU A 80 -33.74 8.36 -0.71
CA LEU A 80 -34.61 8.52 -1.87
C LEU A 80 -34.99 7.16 -2.48
N ALA A 81 -34.03 6.22 -2.58
CA ALA A 81 -34.27 4.86 -3.03
C ALA A 81 -35.24 4.13 -2.10
N CYS A 82 -35.12 4.25 -0.77
CA CYS A 82 -36.07 3.68 0.17
C CYS A 82 -37.50 4.16 -0.08
N ILE A 83 -37.69 5.46 -0.27
CA ILE A 83 -39.00 6.06 -0.52
C ILE A 83 -39.58 5.53 -1.83
N GLY A 84 -38.78 5.55 -2.91
CA GLY A 84 -39.18 5.04 -4.23
C GLY A 84 -39.54 3.56 -4.19
N ILE A 85 -38.65 2.71 -3.66
CA ILE A 85 -38.84 1.26 -3.55
C ILE A 85 -40.05 0.92 -2.67
N ASN A 86 -40.32 1.71 -1.63
CA ASN A 86 -41.49 1.51 -0.78
C ASN A 86 -42.81 1.84 -1.51
N SER A 87 -42.82 2.79 -2.43
CA SER A 87 -43.99 3.11 -3.27
C SER A 87 -44.24 2.12 -4.43
N MET A 88 -43.28 1.24 -4.74
CA MET A 88 -43.38 0.30 -5.87
C MET A 88 -44.28 -0.92 -5.59
N SER A 89 -44.75 -1.55 -6.68
CA SER A 89 -45.44 -2.85 -6.65
C SER A 89 -44.55 -3.94 -6.05
N LYS A 90 -45.15 -5.03 -5.54
CA LYS A 90 -44.40 -6.12 -4.88
C LYS A 90 -43.29 -6.72 -5.77
N LYS A 91 -43.55 -6.89 -7.08
CA LYS A 91 -42.58 -7.44 -8.03
C LYS A 91 -41.44 -6.46 -8.30
N SER A 92 -41.77 -5.21 -8.62
CA SER A 92 -40.78 -4.15 -8.86
C SER A 92 -39.92 -3.90 -7.64
N ARG A 93 -40.52 -3.89 -6.45
CA ARG A 93 -39.81 -3.78 -5.17
C ARG A 93 -38.77 -4.88 -4.99
N THR A 94 -39.13 -6.15 -5.25
CA THR A 94 -38.19 -7.26 -5.16
C THR A 94 -37.04 -7.12 -6.15
N LEU A 95 -37.32 -6.72 -7.40
CA LEU A 95 -36.30 -6.51 -8.42
C LEU A 95 -35.31 -5.41 -8.01
N PHE A 96 -35.81 -4.21 -7.66
CA PHE A 96 -34.96 -3.09 -7.29
C PHE A 96 -34.19 -3.34 -6.00
N MET A 97 -34.78 -3.98 -5.00
CA MET A 97 -34.06 -4.42 -3.80
C MET A 97 -32.93 -5.41 -4.13
N GLY A 98 -33.16 -6.31 -5.10
CA GLY A 98 -32.13 -7.21 -5.60
C GLY A 98 -30.96 -6.43 -6.22
N ILE A 99 -31.25 -5.51 -7.15
CA ILE A 99 -30.25 -4.67 -7.82
C ILE A 99 -29.45 -3.85 -6.81
N THR A 100 -30.13 -3.16 -5.88
CA THR A 100 -29.46 -2.33 -4.88
C THR A 100 -28.60 -3.11 -3.90
N ASN A 101 -28.85 -4.42 -3.74
CA ASN A 101 -28.08 -5.28 -2.85
C ASN A 101 -26.92 -5.98 -3.55
N ILE A 102 -26.82 -5.96 -4.89
CA ILE A 102 -25.71 -6.57 -5.63
C ILE A 102 -24.36 -6.14 -5.04
N PRO A 103 -24.11 -4.84 -4.74
CA PRO A 103 -22.84 -4.42 -4.19
C PRO A 103 -22.50 -5.11 -2.87
N MET A 104 -23.48 -5.24 -1.98
CA MET A 104 -23.30 -5.83 -0.66
C MET A 104 -23.19 -7.37 -0.66
N LEU A 105 -23.66 -8.02 -1.73
CA LEU A 105 -23.65 -9.49 -1.84
C LEU A 105 -22.37 -10.03 -2.49
N ASN A 106 -21.67 -9.21 -3.27
CA ASN A 106 -20.42 -9.58 -3.90
C ASN A 106 -19.24 -9.38 -2.93
N GLY A 107 -18.18 -10.16 -3.11
CA GLY A 107 -16.91 -9.89 -2.43
C GLY A 107 -16.32 -8.55 -2.90
N GLU A 108 -15.66 -7.83 -1.98
CA GLU A 108 -15.09 -6.49 -2.25
C GLU A 108 -14.12 -6.48 -3.44
N ILE A 109 -13.30 -7.54 -3.59
CA ILE A 109 -12.36 -7.69 -4.71
C ILE A 109 -13.10 -7.72 -6.04
N VAL A 110 -14.18 -8.52 -6.13
CA VAL A 110 -14.98 -8.65 -7.35
C VAL A 110 -15.57 -7.30 -7.72
N MET A 111 -16.03 -6.53 -6.73
CA MET A 111 -16.55 -5.18 -6.97
C MET A 111 -15.46 -4.22 -7.43
N GLY A 112 -14.32 -4.16 -6.74
CA GLY A 112 -13.22 -3.25 -7.06
C GLY A 112 -12.74 -3.44 -8.50
N ILE A 113 -12.47 -4.69 -8.90
CA ILE A 113 -12.05 -5.02 -10.26
C ILE A 113 -13.16 -4.70 -11.28
N SER A 114 -14.43 -5.02 -10.98
CA SER A 114 -15.54 -4.74 -11.89
C SER A 114 -15.74 -3.24 -12.15
N LEU A 115 -15.61 -2.41 -11.10
CA LEU A 115 -15.71 -0.96 -11.22
C LEU A 115 -14.51 -0.36 -11.95
N MET A 116 -13.30 -0.84 -11.67
CA MET A 116 -12.09 -0.46 -12.40
C MET A 116 -12.26 -0.73 -13.90
N LEU A 117 -12.66 -1.95 -14.28
CA LEU A 117 -12.92 -2.31 -15.68
C LEU A 117 -14.01 -1.45 -16.31
N LEU A 118 -15.07 -1.13 -15.57
CA LEU A 118 -16.13 -0.23 -16.03
C LEU A 118 -15.57 1.17 -16.34
N PHE A 119 -14.76 1.74 -15.44
CA PHE A 119 -14.15 3.05 -15.65
C PHE A 119 -13.21 3.05 -16.86
N ILE A 120 -12.40 2.01 -17.02
CA ILE A 120 -11.52 1.83 -18.18
C ILE A 120 -12.33 1.78 -19.50
N ILE A 121 -13.38 0.95 -19.55
CA ILE A 121 -14.25 0.83 -20.74
C ILE A 121 -14.91 2.18 -21.07
N CYS A 122 -15.32 2.92 -20.04
CA CYS A 122 -15.91 4.25 -20.18
C CYS A 122 -14.88 5.36 -20.44
N ARG A 123 -13.58 5.04 -20.54
CA ARG A 123 -12.48 6.00 -20.71
C ARG A 123 -12.44 7.06 -19.61
N ILE A 124 -12.78 6.67 -18.38
CA ILE A 124 -12.69 7.51 -17.19
C ILE A 124 -11.34 7.23 -16.54
N GLN A 125 -10.49 8.26 -16.46
CA GLN A 125 -9.20 8.16 -15.78
C GLN A 125 -9.41 7.91 -14.29
N LEU A 126 -8.65 6.96 -13.75
CA LEU A 126 -8.71 6.64 -12.32
C LEU A 126 -8.15 7.81 -11.49
N GLY A 127 -8.73 8.02 -10.31
CA GLY A 127 -8.36 9.10 -9.41
C GLY A 127 -9.41 9.31 -8.32
N PHE A 128 -9.44 10.51 -7.73
CA PHE A 128 -10.38 10.83 -6.65
C PHE A 128 -11.86 10.60 -7.04
N GLY A 129 -12.24 10.96 -8.28
CA GLY A 129 -13.61 10.85 -8.76
C GLY A 129 -14.10 9.40 -8.87
N THR A 130 -13.25 8.50 -9.35
CA THR A 130 -13.57 7.07 -9.47
C THR A 130 -13.69 6.41 -8.11
N ILE A 131 -12.81 6.74 -7.16
CA ILE A 131 -12.94 6.29 -5.76
C ILE A 131 -14.27 6.80 -5.19
N LEU A 132 -14.59 8.09 -5.33
CA LEU A 132 -15.84 8.64 -4.80
C LEU A 132 -17.07 7.95 -5.39
N MET A 133 -17.12 7.73 -6.71
CA MET A 133 -18.23 7.02 -7.37
C MET A 133 -18.36 5.56 -6.89
N ALA A 134 -17.23 4.87 -6.74
CA ALA A 134 -17.21 3.51 -6.22
C ALA A 134 -17.73 3.47 -4.77
N HIS A 135 -17.28 4.41 -3.94
CA HIS A 135 -17.70 4.53 -2.54
C HIS A 135 -19.17 4.86 -2.40
N ILE A 136 -19.73 5.73 -3.24
CA ILE A 136 -21.17 6.00 -3.26
C ILE A 136 -21.93 4.70 -3.61
N THR A 137 -21.48 3.99 -4.63
CA THR A 137 -22.14 2.78 -5.15
C THR A 137 -22.25 1.69 -4.09
N PHE A 138 -21.17 1.41 -3.37
CA PHE A 138 -21.21 0.36 -2.35
C PHE A 138 -21.90 0.82 -1.05
N ASN A 139 -21.91 2.12 -0.74
CA ASN A 139 -22.52 2.64 0.49
C ASN A 139 -24.06 2.73 0.44
N VAL A 140 -24.66 2.96 -0.73
CA VAL A 140 -26.12 3.04 -0.90
C VAL A 140 -26.88 1.85 -0.28
N PRO A 141 -26.49 0.58 -0.49
CA PRO A 141 -27.16 -0.56 0.15
C PRO A 141 -27.17 -0.49 1.69
N TYR A 142 -26.10 -0.04 2.33
CA TYR A 142 -26.01 0.09 3.79
C TYR A 142 -26.96 1.16 4.34
N VAL A 143 -27.13 2.26 3.61
CA VAL A 143 -28.15 3.28 3.92
C VAL A 143 -29.54 2.68 3.80
N ILE A 144 -29.81 1.93 2.72
CA ILE A 144 -31.12 1.30 2.51
C ILE A 144 -31.45 0.32 3.64
N LEU A 145 -30.47 -0.48 4.08
CA LEU A 145 -30.62 -1.37 5.23
C LEU A 145 -30.98 -0.66 6.53
N SER A 146 -30.52 0.59 6.71
CA SER A 146 -30.77 1.39 7.91
C SER A 146 -32.08 2.16 7.85
N VAL A 147 -32.42 2.75 6.70
CA VAL A 147 -33.59 3.62 6.52
C VAL A 147 -34.87 2.81 6.25
N MET A 148 -34.81 1.74 5.46
CA MET A 148 -35.97 0.95 5.05
C MET A 148 -36.76 0.37 6.25
N PRO A 149 -36.14 -0.20 7.30
CA PRO A 149 -36.87 -0.68 8.47
C PRO A 149 -37.62 0.44 9.19
N LYS A 150 -37.05 1.64 9.28
CA LYS A 150 -37.70 2.80 9.91
C LYS A 150 -38.87 3.32 9.08
N LEU A 151 -38.70 3.40 7.77
CA LEU A 151 -39.78 3.78 6.86
C LEU A 151 -40.97 2.81 6.91
N LYS A 152 -40.72 1.51 7.10
CA LYS A 152 -41.78 0.50 7.28
C LYS A 152 -42.47 0.56 8.64
N GLN A 153 -41.80 1.13 9.66
CA GLN A 153 -42.35 1.30 11.01
C GLN A 153 -43.19 2.58 11.13
N THR A 154 -43.07 3.54 10.20
CA THR A 154 -43.85 4.78 10.19
C THR A 154 -45.35 4.48 10.11
N ASN A 155 -46.14 5.16 10.94
CA ASN A 155 -47.60 5.01 10.94
C ASN A 155 -48.19 5.71 9.70
N LYS A 156 -48.89 4.97 8.84
CA LYS A 156 -49.53 5.56 7.65
C LYS A 156 -50.60 6.59 8.00
N SER A 157 -51.32 6.37 9.12
CA SER A 157 -52.42 7.23 9.54
C SER A 157 -51.96 8.64 9.92
N THR A 158 -50.72 8.83 10.39
CA THR A 158 -50.21 10.17 10.72
C THR A 158 -49.93 11.00 9.46
N TYR A 159 -49.52 10.35 8.37
CA TYR A 159 -49.35 11.00 7.08
C TYR A 159 -50.71 11.34 6.44
N GLU A 160 -51.67 10.42 6.45
CA GLU A 160 -53.03 10.65 5.95
C GLU A 160 -53.73 11.79 6.71
N ALA A 161 -53.62 11.81 8.04
CA ALA A 161 -54.17 12.88 8.87
C ALA A 161 -53.57 14.26 8.54
N ALA A 162 -52.28 14.32 8.16
CA ALA A 162 -51.67 15.58 7.74
C ALA A 162 -52.27 16.10 6.42
N LEU A 163 -52.51 15.20 5.45
CA LEU A 163 -53.15 15.55 4.18
C LEU A 163 -54.61 16.01 4.40
N ASP A 164 -55.36 15.34 5.27
CA ASP A 164 -56.75 15.70 5.61
C ASP A 164 -56.84 17.10 6.25
N LEU A 165 -55.82 17.51 7.00
CA LEU A 165 -55.70 18.86 7.58
C LEU A 165 -55.26 19.93 6.56
N GLY A 166 -55.15 19.57 5.27
CA GLY A 166 -54.80 20.48 4.18
C GLY A 166 -53.29 20.64 3.92
N ALA A 167 -52.44 19.79 4.53
CA ALA A 167 -51.01 19.80 4.21
C ALA A 167 -50.77 19.33 2.76
N SER A 168 -49.86 20.00 2.04
CA SER A 168 -49.36 19.47 0.78
C SER A 168 -48.52 18.20 1.03
N PRO A 169 -48.45 17.25 0.08
CA PRO A 169 -47.65 16.03 0.23
C PRO A 169 -46.18 16.28 0.60
N LEU A 170 -45.58 17.33 0.04
CA LEU A 170 -44.21 17.72 0.34
C LEU A 170 -44.08 18.25 1.78
N TYR A 171 -45.05 19.06 2.24
CA TYR A 171 -45.06 19.53 3.62
C TYR A 171 -45.29 18.39 4.62
N ALA A 172 -46.24 17.49 4.33
CA ALA A 172 -46.52 16.31 5.14
C ALA A 172 -45.29 15.38 5.22
N PHE A 173 -44.57 15.19 4.13
CA PHE A 173 -43.32 14.43 4.12
C PHE A 173 -42.28 15.04 5.07
N TRP A 174 -41.93 16.32 4.90
CA TRP A 174 -40.89 16.96 5.71
C TRP A 174 -41.29 17.12 7.18
N LYS A 175 -42.58 17.24 7.47
CA LYS A 175 -43.08 17.49 8.82
C LYS A 175 -43.39 16.22 9.61
N VAL A 176 -43.77 15.14 8.94
CA VAL A 176 -44.24 13.89 9.56
C VAL A 176 -43.30 12.73 9.25
N ILE A 177 -43.13 12.38 7.97
CA ILE A 177 -42.39 11.18 7.57
C ILE A 177 -40.88 11.35 7.83
N PHE A 178 -40.29 12.47 7.40
CA PHE A 178 -38.84 12.68 7.50
C PHE A 178 -38.32 12.64 8.95
N PRO A 179 -38.97 13.30 9.93
CA PRO A 179 -38.60 13.17 11.34
C PRO A 179 -38.68 11.74 11.88
N ASP A 180 -39.68 10.97 11.47
CA ASP A 180 -39.86 9.57 11.91
C ASP A 180 -38.76 8.65 11.37
N ILE A 181 -38.30 8.87 10.14
CA ILE A 181 -37.20 8.09 9.54
C ILE A 181 -35.81 8.65 9.87
N MET A 182 -35.71 9.86 10.42
CA MET A 182 -34.45 10.55 10.72
C MET A 182 -33.46 9.70 11.53
N PRO A 183 -33.87 8.93 12.57
CA PRO A 183 -32.95 8.04 13.27
C PRO A 183 -32.31 7.00 12.33
N GLY A 184 -33.07 6.47 11.37
CA GLY A 184 -32.56 5.54 10.35
C GLY A 184 -31.63 6.21 9.35
N VAL A 185 -31.92 7.47 8.97
CA VAL A 185 -31.05 8.27 8.09
C VAL A 185 -29.70 8.55 8.76
N VAL A 186 -29.70 8.93 10.03
CA VAL A 186 -28.45 9.15 10.80
C VAL A 186 -27.69 7.85 11.00
N SER A 187 -28.37 6.75 11.34
CA SER A 187 -27.74 5.42 11.41
C SER A 187 -27.13 5.00 10.08
N GLY A 188 -27.84 5.22 8.97
CA GLY A 188 -27.36 4.91 7.62
C GLY A 188 -26.12 5.72 7.26
N PHE A 189 -26.13 7.02 7.55
CA PHE A 189 -24.97 7.88 7.35
C PHE A 189 -23.75 7.39 8.13
N LEU A 190 -23.90 7.11 9.43
CA LEU A 190 -22.79 6.67 10.28
C LEU A 190 -22.24 5.30 9.83
N LEU A 191 -23.14 4.38 9.44
CA LEU A 191 -22.75 3.07 8.93
C LEU A 191 -21.96 3.21 7.63
N SER A 192 -22.47 3.96 6.66
CA SER A 192 -21.77 4.22 5.39
C SER A 192 -20.47 4.98 5.58
N PHE A 193 -20.41 5.95 6.49
CA PHE A 193 -19.16 6.65 6.82
C PHE A 193 -18.11 5.67 7.37
N THR A 194 -18.52 4.79 8.28
CA THR A 194 -17.64 3.78 8.87
C THR A 194 -17.12 2.80 7.82
N MET A 195 -18.00 2.29 6.96
CA MET A 195 -17.61 1.37 5.88
C MET A 195 -16.70 2.05 4.85
N SER A 196 -16.94 3.33 4.53
CA SER A 196 -16.12 4.09 3.59
C SER A 196 -14.73 4.43 4.13
N LEU A 197 -14.61 4.65 5.44
CA LEU A 197 -13.35 5.00 6.09
C LEU A 197 -12.39 3.79 6.19
N ASP A 198 -12.95 2.58 6.33
CA ASP A 198 -12.20 1.32 6.48
C ASP A 198 -11.95 0.60 5.15
N ASP A 199 -12.53 1.09 4.04
CA ASP A 199 -12.34 0.42 2.74
C ASP A 199 -10.89 0.57 2.25
N PHE A 200 -10.30 -0.58 1.92
CA PHE A 200 -9.03 -0.69 1.23
C PHE A 200 -9.22 -1.22 -0.19
N VAL A 201 -10.00 -2.28 -0.34
CA VAL A 201 -10.01 -3.09 -1.57
C VAL A 201 -10.62 -2.32 -2.74
N ILE A 202 -11.77 -1.70 -2.56
CA ILE A 202 -12.43 -0.95 -3.64
C ILE A 202 -11.58 0.26 -4.00
N THR A 203 -11.06 0.96 -3.00
CA THR A 203 -10.14 2.08 -3.18
C THR A 203 -8.90 1.68 -3.98
N TYR A 204 -8.25 0.57 -3.62
CA TYR A 204 -7.02 0.11 -4.27
C TYR A 204 -7.17 -0.09 -5.78
N PHE A 205 -8.30 -0.65 -6.22
CA PHE A 205 -8.57 -0.87 -7.64
C PHE A 205 -9.12 0.36 -8.37
N THR A 206 -9.65 1.35 -7.64
CA THR A 206 -10.31 2.51 -8.25
C THR A 206 -9.54 3.81 -8.08
N LYS A 207 -8.42 3.80 -7.34
CA LYS A 207 -7.52 4.95 -7.19
C LYS A 207 -6.69 5.19 -8.45
N GLY A 208 -6.29 6.43 -8.64
CA GLY A 208 -5.32 6.86 -9.65
C GLY A 208 -4.01 7.33 -9.02
N PRO A 209 -3.03 7.75 -9.83
CA PRO A 209 -1.74 8.22 -9.35
C PRO A 209 -1.87 9.40 -8.40
N GLY A 210 -1.07 9.39 -7.35
CA GLY A 210 -1.03 10.47 -6.35
C GLY A 210 -2.31 10.59 -5.51
N VAL A 211 -3.29 9.71 -5.66
CA VAL A 211 -4.51 9.71 -4.85
C VAL A 211 -4.50 8.50 -3.91
N ASP A 212 -3.80 8.65 -2.80
CA ASP A 212 -3.80 7.66 -1.74
C ASP A 212 -4.84 7.97 -0.66
N THR A 213 -5.44 6.91 -0.12
CA THR A 213 -6.14 6.94 1.17
C THR A 213 -5.21 6.41 2.24
N LEU A 214 -5.56 6.68 3.50
CA LEU A 214 -4.84 6.15 4.64
C LEU A 214 -4.73 4.62 4.60
N SER A 215 -5.77 3.93 4.14
CA SER A 215 -5.76 2.46 4.01
C SER A 215 -4.78 1.98 2.93
N THR A 216 -4.77 2.60 1.75
CA THR A 216 -3.82 2.22 0.69
C THR A 216 -2.37 2.58 1.04
N LYS A 217 -2.16 3.73 1.69
CA LYS A 217 -0.84 4.15 2.16
C LYS A 217 -0.33 3.23 3.27
N ILE A 218 -1.16 2.90 4.27
CA ILE A 218 -0.76 1.95 5.33
C ILE A 218 -0.37 0.61 4.74
N TYR A 219 -1.15 0.09 3.78
CA TYR A 219 -0.85 -1.19 3.14
C TYR A 219 0.51 -1.19 2.43
N ALA A 220 0.77 -0.17 1.61
CA ALA A 220 2.03 -0.04 0.88
C ALA A 220 3.24 0.10 1.83
N GLU A 221 3.10 0.86 2.92
CA GLU A 221 4.18 1.05 3.90
C GLU A 221 4.43 -0.20 4.76
N VAL A 222 3.39 -1.00 5.07
CA VAL A 222 3.56 -2.22 5.87
C VAL A 222 4.39 -3.27 5.14
N ARG A 223 4.32 -3.30 3.81
CA ARG A 223 5.01 -4.29 3.00
C ARG A 223 6.47 -3.95 2.70
N LYS A 224 6.82 -2.66 2.60
CA LYS A 224 8.21 -2.18 2.39
C LYS A 224 9.10 -2.28 3.64
N GLY A 225 8.47 -2.44 4.80
CA GLY A 225 9.13 -2.37 6.10
C GLY A 225 8.52 -1.25 6.93
N ILE A 226 8.20 -1.55 8.18
CA ILE A 226 7.39 -0.62 8.99
C ILE A 226 8.26 0.54 9.47
N LYS A 227 8.10 1.71 8.84
CA LYS A 227 8.62 2.98 9.35
C LYS A 227 8.04 3.29 10.74
N PRO A 228 8.83 3.79 11.71
CA PRO A 228 8.34 4.09 13.07
C PRO A 228 7.14 5.06 13.12
N GLU A 229 7.00 5.94 12.13
CA GLU A 229 5.86 6.85 11.96
C GLU A 229 4.52 6.10 11.87
N MET A 230 4.52 4.89 11.29
CA MET A 230 3.33 4.07 11.14
C MET A 230 2.78 3.60 12.47
N TYR A 231 3.64 3.32 13.45
CA TYR A 231 3.21 3.00 14.82
C TYR A 231 2.49 4.18 15.46
N SER A 232 2.98 5.40 15.22
CA SER A 232 2.36 6.64 15.72
C SER A 232 0.99 6.85 15.09
N LEU A 233 0.88 6.63 13.77
CA LEU A 233 -0.37 6.70 13.03
C LEU A 233 -1.40 5.67 13.53
N SER A 234 -1.01 4.39 13.63
CA SER A 234 -1.88 3.33 14.14
C SER A 234 -2.37 3.63 15.57
N THR A 235 -1.51 4.22 16.40
CA THR A 235 -1.86 4.66 17.76
C THR A 235 -2.93 5.75 17.73
N ILE A 236 -2.76 6.79 16.89
CA ILE A 236 -3.75 7.87 16.76
C ILE A 236 -5.08 7.34 16.24
N LEU A 237 -5.05 6.49 15.21
CA LEU A 237 -6.25 5.89 14.63
C LEU A 237 -7.01 5.06 15.68
N PHE A 238 -6.30 4.18 16.39
CA PHE A 238 -6.90 3.35 17.44
C PHE A 238 -7.51 4.19 18.57
N VAL A 239 -6.77 5.18 19.09
CA VAL A 239 -7.26 6.08 20.15
C VAL A 239 -8.48 6.86 19.68
N THR A 240 -8.46 7.34 18.43
CA THR A 240 -9.58 8.10 17.86
C THR A 240 -10.83 7.24 17.72
N VAL A 241 -10.70 6.03 17.15
CA VAL A 241 -11.82 5.08 17.01
C VAL A 241 -12.35 4.68 18.37
N LEU A 242 -11.49 4.39 19.35
CA LEU A 242 -11.88 4.05 20.71
C LEU A 242 -12.65 5.21 21.38
N LEU A 243 -12.17 6.44 21.23
CA LEU A 243 -12.85 7.63 21.75
C LEU A 243 -14.20 7.83 21.07
N LEU A 244 -14.30 7.67 19.74
CA LEU A 244 -15.56 7.76 19.02
C LEU A 244 -16.56 6.68 19.47
N LEU A 245 -16.12 5.44 19.62
CA LEU A 245 -16.95 4.35 20.12
C LEU A 245 -17.44 4.62 21.54
N LEU A 246 -16.58 5.11 22.43
CA LEU A 246 -16.99 5.52 23.78
C LEU A 246 -18.01 6.66 23.72
N LEU A 247 -17.82 7.66 22.86
CA LEU A 247 -18.76 8.77 22.71
C LEU A 247 -20.13 8.34 22.15
N VAL A 248 -20.14 7.41 21.18
CA VAL A 248 -21.38 6.89 20.57
C VAL A 248 -22.12 5.93 21.51
N ASN A 249 -21.39 5.11 22.26
CA ASN A 249 -21.97 4.06 23.10
C ASN A 249 -22.30 4.55 24.53
N VAL A 250 -21.85 5.75 24.91
CA VAL A 250 -22.38 6.47 26.07
C VAL A 250 -23.74 7.08 25.68
N ASN A 251 -24.72 6.21 25.46
CA ASN A 251 -26.11 6.59 25.29
C ASN A 251 -26.70 6.81 26.70
N PRO A 252 -27.26 8.00 27.03
CA PRO A 252 -27.90 8.19 28.32
C PRO A 252 -29.10 7.24 28.43
N SER A 253 -29.23 6.57 29.57
CA SER A 253 -30.36 5.69 29.82
C SER A 253 -31.68 6.49 29.77
N PRO A 254 -32.82 5.87 29.43
CA PRO A 254 -34.13 6.55 29.43
C PRO A 254 -34.52 7.17 30.79
N LYS A 255 -33.85 6.75 31.88
CA LYS A 255 -33.98 7.36 33.20
C LYS A 255 -33.22 8.69 33.29
N GLU A 256 -31.98 8.73 32.78
CA GLU A 256 -31.14 9.92 32.75
C GLU A 256 -31.76 11.01 31.85
N GLU A 257 -32.39 10.64 30.73
CA GLU A 257 -33.12 11.63 29.91
C GLU A 257 -34.33 12.27 30.64
N LYS A 258 -35.02 11.50 31.49
CA LYS A 258 -36.13 12.01 32.31
C LYS A 258 -35.66 12.88 33.47
N GLU A 259 -34.52 12.54 34.08
CA GLU A 259 -33.89 13.34 35.14
C GLU A 259 -33.33 14.65 34.58
N GLU A 260 -32.61 14.62 33.44
CA GLU A 260 -32.14 15.84 32.76
C GLU A 260 -33.31 16.74 32.32
N ALA A 261 -34.45 16.16 31.88
CA ALA A 261 -35.63 16.94 31.53
C ALA A 261 -36.24 17.65 32.76
N LYS A 262 -36.31 16.98 33.90
CA LYS A 262 -36.77 17.57 35.17
C LYS A 262 -35.80 18.65 35.70
N GLU A 263 -34.50 18.40 35.61
CA GLU A 263 -33.49 19.39 35.99
C GLU A 263 -33.52 20.63 35.08
N ARG A 264 -33.76 20.47 33.78
CA ARG A 264 -33.95 21.60 32.84
C ARG A 264 -35.18 22.42 33.19
N GLU A 265 -36.29 21.78 33.55
CA GLU A 265 -37.51 22.46 34.00
C GLU A 265 -37.27 23.23 35.31
N ALA A 266 -36.50 22.65 36.23
CA ALA A 266 -36.12 23.28 37.50
C ALA A 266 -35.11 24.44 37.31
N MET A 267 -34.15 24.32 36.38
CA MET A 267 -33.18 25.36 36.07
C MET A 267 -33.78 26.51 35.25
N ALA A 268 -34.71 26.22 34.32
CA ALA A 268 -35.46 27.23 33.58
C ALA A 268 -36.31 28.10 34.53
N LYS A 269 -36.90 27.50 35.57
CA LYS A 269 -37.59 28.22 36.66
C LYS A 269 -36.65 29.06 37.54
N LYS A 270 -35.35 28.80 37.53
CA LYS A 270 -34.33 29.54 38.32
C LYS A 270 -33.55 30.59 37.52
N GLY A 271 -33.87 30.82 36.25
CA GLY A 271 -33.26 31.90 35.45
C GLY A 271 -31.77 31.70 35.08
N ILE A 272 -31.20 30.51 35.31
CA ILE A 272 -29.79 30.24 35.03
C ILE A 272 -29.62 29.87 33.55
N ARG A 273 -28.94 30.72 32.77
CA ARG A 273 -28.58 30.43 31.38
C ARG A 273 -27.21 29.75 31.30
N PHE A 274 -27.25 28.54 30.73
CA PHE A 274 -26.18 27.81 30.04
C PHE A 274 -25.20 26.98 30.89
N ARG A 275 -25.37 25.65 30.82
CA ARG A 275 -24.32 24.65 31.02
C ARG A 275 -24.22 23.85 29.72
N ILE A 276 -23.05 23.84 29.07
CA ILE A 276 -22.79 23.08 27.84
C ILE A 276 -23.05 21.59 28.14
N THR A 277 -24.19 21.06 27.69
CA THR A 277 -24.57 19.66 27.89
C THR A 277 -24.04 18.81 26.74
N LYS A 278 -23.75 17.51 26.97
CA LYS A 278 -23.31 16.53 25.94
C LYS A 278 -24.10 16.59 24.62
N ARG A 279 -25.40 16.93 24.68
CA ARG A 279 -26.28 17.14 23.51
C ARG A 279 -25.84 18.29 22.58
N VAL A 280 -25.18 19.33 23.09
CA VAL A 280 -24.64 20.46 22.30
C VAL A 280 -23.40 20.03 21.52
N VAL A 281 -22.53 19.21 22.13
CA VAL A 281 -21.36 18.64 21.46
C VAL A 281 -21.80 17.78 20.26
N PHE A 282 -22.77 16.89 20.45
CA PHE A 282 -23.23 15.98 19.39
C PHE A 282 -24.10 16.67 18.32
N ARG A 283 -24.95 17.65 18.68
CA ARG A 283 -25.82 18.35 17.71
C ARG A 283 -25.22 19.58 17.03
N ARG A 284 -24.16 20.18 17.58
CA ARG A 284 -23.57 21.41 17.03
C ARG A 284 -22.10 21.25 16.69
N ILE A 285 -21.28 20.64 17.54
CA ILE A 285 -19.84 20.57 17.31
C ILE A 285 -19.49 19.55 16.22
N LEU A 286 -20.08 18.36 16.25
CA LEU A 286 -19.83 17.32 15.23
C LEU A 286 -20.20 17.77 13.79
N PRO A 287 -21.40 18.34 13.52
CA PRO A 287 -21.70 18.86 12.19
C PRO A 287 -20.85 20.08 11.79
N ILE A 288 -20.44 20.93 12.74
CA ILE A 288 -19.51 22.05 12.44
C ILE A 288 -18.11 21.52 12.10
N ALA A 289 -17.62 20.52 12.84
CA ALA A 289 -16.34 19.86 12.55
C ALA A 289 -16.37 19.15 11.19
N MET A 290 -17.47 18.45 10.86
CA MET A 290 -17.67 17.84 9.54
C MET A 290 -17.70 18.91 8.43
N VAL A 291 -18.39 20.03 8.63
CA VAL A 291 -18.40 21.13 7.64
C VAL A 291 -17.02 21.78 7.49
N LEU A 292 -16.25 21.91 8.56
CA LEU A 292 -14.86 22.40 8.50
C LEU A 292 -13.92 21.41 7.82
N VAL A 293 -14.12 20.11 7.99
CA VAL A 293 -13.36 19.07 7.27
C VAL A 293 -13.75 19.02 5.79
N ILE A 294 -15.04 19.17 5.45
CA ILE A 294 -15.51 19.25 4.05
C ILE A 294 -15.02 20.54 3.38
N GLY A 295 -15.17 21.68 4.06
CA GLY A 295 -14.81 22.99 3.54
C GLY A 295 -13.30 23.18 3.45
N GLY A 296 -12.56 22.81 4.50
CA GLY A 296 -11.09 22.86 4.52
C GLY A 296 -10.48 21.83 3.56
N GLY A 297 -11.01 20.61 3.54
CA GLY A 297 -10.57 19.55 2.63
C GLY A 297 -10.83 19.89 1.17
N GLY A 298 -11.99 20.46 0.85
CA GLY A 298 -12.34 20.89 -0.52
C GLY A 298 -11.48 22.04 -1.03
N ILE A 299 -11.10 23.00 -0.16
CA ILE A 299 -10.18 24.08 -0.50
C ILE A 299 -8.74 23.56 -0.68
N TYR A 300 -8.31 22.65 0.19
CA TYR A 300 -6.98 22.03 0.13
C TYR A 300 -6.80 21.20 -1.16
N TYR A 301 -7.74 20.31 -1.46
CA TYR A 301 -7.73 19.51 -2.69
C TYR A 301 -7.92 20.35 -3.95
N GLY A 302 -8.75 21.40 -3.88
CA GLY A 302 -8.89 22.35 -4.98
C GLY A 302 -7.59 23.08 -5.30
N SER A 303 -6.74 23.34 -4.30
CA SER A 303 -5.43 23.98 -4.50
C SER A 303 -4.35 23.02 -5.01
N GLN A 304 -4.34 21.76 -4.56
CA GLN A 304 -3.43 20.72 -5.05
C GLN A 304 -3.74 20.38 -6.53
N ASN A 305 -5.01 20.12 -6.87
CA ASN A 305 -5.40 19.78 -8.25
C ASN A 305 -5.38 20.96 -9.23
N ALA A 306 -5.46 22.21 -8.77
CA ALA A 306 -5.26 23.37 -9.64
C ALA A 306 -3.81 23.49 -10.14
N SER A 307 -2.87 22.83 -9.45
CA SER A 307 -1.44 22.82 -9.79
C SER A 307 -1.04 21.59 -10.63
N ALA A 308 -1.82 20.50 -10.56
CA ALA A 308 -1.46 19.18 -11.09
C ALA A 308 -2.09 18.82 -12.46
N GLY A 309 -2.74 19.76 -13.15
CA GLY A 309 -3.47 19.50 -14.41
C GLY A 309 -2.83 20.11 -15.68
N GLY A 310 -1.54 20.45 -15.65
CA GLY A 310 -0.85 21.14 -16.76
C GLY A 310 0.27 20.32 -17.39
N SER A 311 0.83 20.82 -18.51
CA SER A 311 1.99 20.27 -19.24
C SER A 311 3.31 20.18 -18.44
N GLN A 312 3.26 20.49 -17.13
CA GLN A 312 4.37 20.51 -16.19
C GLN A 312 4.15 19.40 -15.14
N GLN A 313 3.79 18.21 -15.60
CA GLN A 313 3.60 17.05 -14.75
C GLN A 313 4.43 15.87 -15.29
N LEU A 314 4.87 15.01 -14.38
CA LEU A 314 5.49 13.73 -14.65
C LEU A 314 4.89 12.67 -13.72
N ILE A 315 4.36 11.58 -14.25
CA ILE A 315 3.81 10.48 -13.45
C ILE A 315 4.80 9.30 -13.46
N VAL A 316 5.39 9.00 -12.31
CA VAL A 316 6.42 7.97 -12.14
C VAL A 316 5.86 6.79 -11.36
N TYR A 317 6.16 5.56 -11.80
CA TYR A 317 5.84 4.34 -11.08
C TYR A 317 7.11 3.54 -10.79
N ASN A 318 7.53 3.44 -9.53
CA ASN A 318 8.81 2.83 -9.15
C ASN A 318 8.66 1.83 -7.97
N TRP A 319 9.73 1.13 -7.63
CA TRP A 319 9.83 0.35 -6.41
C TRP A 319 9.71 1.22 -5.15
N GLY A 320 9.28 0.58 -4.06
CA GLY A 320 9.23 1.20 -2.73
C GLY A 320 10.60 1.53 -2.15
N GLU A 321 10.75 2.70 -1.54
CA GLU A 321 12.03 3.16 -0.92
C GLU A 321 13.23 3.21 -1.89
N TYR A 322 12.98 3.33 -3.19
CA TYR A 322 14.00 3.22 -4.23
C TYR A 322 14.40 4.56 -4.87
N MET A 323 14.07 5.67 -4.22
CA MET A 323 14.46 7.03 -4.58
C MET A 323 14.47 7.89 -3.32
N ASP A 324 15.47 8.74 -3.16
CA ASP A 324 15.49 9.78 -2.14
C ASP A 324 14.42 10.84 -2.48
N SER A 325 13.53 11.17 -1.54
CA SER A 325 12.49 12.19 -1.75
C SER A 325 13.07 13.55 -2.07
N ASP A 326 14.24 13.89 -1.52
CA ASP A 326 14.91 15.17 -1.80
C ASP A 326 15.33 15.27 -3.28
N VAL A 327 15.60 14.14 -3.94
CA VAL A 327 15.95 14.12 -5.37
C VAL A 327 14.77 14.57 -6.22
N ILE A 328 13.55 14.21 -5.81
CA ILE A 328 12.31 14.67 -6.44
C ILE A 328 12.18 16.18 -6.21
N ASP A 329 12.32 16.67 -4.98
CA ASP A 329 12.20 18.09 -4.65
C ASP A 329 13.19 18.94 -5.45
N ILE A 330 14.46 18.52 -5.56
CA ILE A 330 15.48 19.20 -6.36
C ILE A 330 15.05 19.28 -7.84
N PHE A 331 14.52 18.18 -8.39
CA PHE A 331 14.05 18.17 -9.77
C PHE A 331 12.88 19.13 -9.99
N GLU A 332 11.90 19.14 -9.07
CA GLU A 332 10.76 20.05 -9.15
C GLU A 332 11.20 21.51 -9.04
N GLU A 333 12.17 21.83 -8.18
CA GLU A 333 12.74 23.16 -8.03
C GLU A 333 13.53 23.61 -9.27
N GLU A 334 14.33 22.72 -9.86
CA GLU A 334 15.15 23.02 -11.05
C GLU A 334 14.30 23.21 -12.32
N THR A 335 13.23 22.44 -12.47
CA THR A 335 12.48 22.34 -13.73
C THR A 335 11.09 22.96 -13.70
N GLY A 336 10.49 23.10 -12.51
CA GLY A 336 9.08 23.45 -12.34
C GLY A 336 8.10 22.35 -12.74
N ILE A 337 8.59 21.13 -13.05
CA ILE A 337 7.76 19.96 -13.37
C ILE A 337 7.37 19.27 -12.07
N HIS A 338 6.08 19.09 -11.82
CA HIS A 338 5.58 18.38 -10.66
C HIS A 338 5.59 16.86 -10.89
N VAL A 339 6.19 16.10 -9.98
CA VAL A 339 6.33 14.66 -10.04
C VAL A 339 5.26 13.99 -9.17
N VAL A 340 4.37 13.23 -9.82
CA VAL A 340 3.45 12.32 -9.15
C VAL A 340 4.13 10.96 -9.06
N TYR A 341 4.66 10.64 -7.89
CA TYR A 341 5.39 9.41 -7.64
C TYR A 341 4.49 8.35 -7.00
N GLU A 342 4.28 7.22 -7.70
CA GLU A 342 3.59 6.05 -7.19
C GLU A 342 4.58 4.88 -7.04
N GLU A 343 4.34 4.01 -6.07
CA GLU A 343 5.24 2.92 -5.75
C GLU A 343 4.57 1.53 -5.89
N TYR A 344 5.35 0.51 -6.23
CA TYR A 344 4.98 -0.90 -6.23
C TYR A 344 6.02 -1.78 -5.54
N GLU A 345 5.66 -3.05 -5.33
CA GLU A 345 6.46 -4.01 -4.56
C GLU A 345 7.01 -5.16 -5.40
N THR A 346 6.28 -5.56 -6.45
CA THR A 346 6.73 -6.61 -7.36
C THR A 346 6.36 -6.25 -8.80
N ASN A 347 7.15 -6.75 -9.74
CA ASN A 347 6.87 -6.62 -11.17
C ASN A 347 5.49 -7.18 -11.54
N GLU A 348 5.00 -8.22 -10.84
CA GLU A 348 3.68 -8.83 -11.07
C GLU A 348 2.51 -7.95 -10.62
N ILE A 349 2.73 -7.04 -9.66
CA ILE A 349 1.74 -6.01 -9.29
C ILE A 349 1.78 -4.85 -10.30
N MET A 350 2.97 -4.52 -10.79
CA MET A 350 3.18 -3.42 -11.74
C MET A 350 2.60 -3.74 -13.12
N TYR A 351 2.92 -4.92 -13.68
CA TYR A 351 2.62 -5.26 -15.07
C TYR A 351 1.12 -5.18 -15.44
N PRO A 352 0.17 -5.72 -14.65
CA PRO A 352 -1.26 -5.61 -14.99
C PRO A 352 -1.75 -4.16 -15.04
N LYS A 353 -1.22 -3.27 -14.20
CA LYS A 353 -1.57 -1.84 -14.22
C LYS A 353 -1.09 -1.19 -15.53
N ILE A 354 0.17 -1.38 -15.91
CA ILE A 354 0.69 -0.86 -17.18
C ILE A 354 -0.09 -1.45 -18.38
N LYS A 355 -0.25 -2.78 -18.43
CA LYS A 355 -0.97 -3.47 -19.51
C LYS A 355 -2.42 -3.01 -19.65
N SER A 356 -3.08 -2.63 -18.54
CA SER A 356 -4.46 -2.17 -18.59
C SER A 356 -4.64 -0.81 -19.26
N GLY A 357 -3.60 0.05 -19.25
CA GLY A 357 -3.69 1.45 -19.67
C GLY A 357 -4.70 2.27 -18.86
N ALA A 358 -5.10 1.81 -17.66
CA ALA A 358 -6.04 2.53 -16.80
C ALA A 358 -5.46 3.85 -16.25
N ILE A 359 -4.15 3.86 -16.15
CA ILE A 359 -3.31 4.95 -15.70
C ILE A 359 -2.16 5.05 -16.71
N SER A 360 -2.00 6.23 -17.29
CA SER A 360 -0.87 6.53 -18.18
C SER A 360 0.29 7.04 -17.34
N TYR A 361 1.25 6.16 -17.07
CA TYR A 361 2.50 6.51 -16.43
C TYR A 361 3.50 7.00 -17.47
N ASP A 362 4.28 8.02 -17.12
CA ASP A 362 5.30 8.59 -17.99
C ASP A 362 6.63 7.85 -17.83
N LEU A 363 6.92 7.31 -16.65
CA LEU A 363 8.08 6.48 -16.35
C LEU A 363 7.73 5.29 -15.48
N VAL A 364 8.40 4.17 -15.72
CA VAL A 364 8.35 2.96 -14.89
C VAL A 364 9.75 2.36 -14.76
N CYS A 365 10.09 1.73 -13.63
CA CYS A 365 11.42 1.14 -13.39
C CYS A 365 11.39 -0.40 -13.21
N PRO A 366 10.98 -1.18 -14.22
CA PRO A 366 10.95 -2.64 -14.16
C PRO A 366 12.35 -3.28 -14.04
N SER A 367 12.38 -4.55 -13.62
CA SER A 367 13.58 -5.39 -13.71
C SER A 367 13.76 -5.99 -15.10
N ASP A 368 14.98 -6.43 -15.41
CA ASP A 368 15.41 -7.11 -16.64
C ASP A 368 14.34 -7.95 -17.39
N TYR A 369 13.88 -9.06 -16.82
CA TYR A 369 12.91 -9.95 -17.47
C TYR A 369 11.56 -9.25 -17.76
N MET A 370 11.19 -8.30 -16.92
CA MET A 370 9.93 -7.58 -17.07
C MET A 370 10.04 -6.54 -18.19
N ILE A 371 11.20 -5.89 -18.37
CA ILE A 371 11.49 -5.06 -19.55
C ILE A 371 11.29 -5.88 -20.82
N GLN A 372 11.92 -7.06 -20.89
CA GLN A 372 11.80 -7.94 -22.04
C GLN A 372 10.33 -8.34 -22.31
N LYS A 373 9.58 -8.70 -21.27
CA LYS A 373 8.15 -9.02 -21.38
C LYS A 373 7.33 -7.84 -21.89
N MET A 374 7.61 -6.63 -21.42
CA MET A 374 6.91 -5.41 -21.83
C MET A 374 7.23 -5.01 -23.28
N ILE A 375 8.49 -5.18 -23.73
CA ILE A 375 8.88 -5.00 -25.15
C ILE A 375 8.12 -6.00 -26.03
N GLN A 376 8.11 -7.29 -25.67
CA GLN A 376 7.42 -8.34 -26.44
C GLN A 376 5.90 -8.13 -26.54
N ASN A 377 5.30 -7.47 -25.55
CA ASN A 377 3.87 -7.14 -25.51
C ASN A 377 3.56 -5.73 -26.06
N ASP A 378 4.52 -5.05 -26.70
CA ASP A 378 4.35 -3.71 -27.31
C ASP A 378 3.86 -2.64 -26.32
N LEU A 379 4.40 -2.67 -25.08
CA LEU A 379 4.01 -1.78 -23.98
C LEU A 379 4.97 -0.60 -23.74
N LEU A 380 6.16 -0.60 -24.36
CA LEU A 380 7.18 0.44 -24.20
C LEU A 380 7.39 1.21 -25.51
N GLN A 381 7.88 2.44 -25.41
CA GLN A 381 8.33 3.25 -26.55
C GLN A 381 9.85 3.50 -26.47
N PRO A 382 10.56 3.65 -27.60
CA PRO A 382 11.98 3.93 -27.59
C PRO A 382 12.30 5.28 -26.94
N ILE A 383 13.42 5.35 -26.23
CA ILE A 383 13.92 6.55 -25.56
C ILE A 383 14.76 7.37 -26.53
N ASN A 384 14.57 8.69 -26.56
CA ASN A 384 15.45 9.57 -27.33
C ASN A 384 16.70 9.97 -26.52
N PHE A 385 17.79 9.22 -26.73
CA PHE A 385 19.06 9.48 -26.04
C PHE A 385 19.69 10.86 -26.36
N ASP A 386 19.32 11.52 -27.46
CA ASP A 386 19.77 12.89 -27.76
C ASP A 386 19.28 13.90 -26.71
N HIS A 387 18.17 13.60 -26.02
CA HIS A 387 17.62 14.42 -24.95
C HIS A 387 18.23 14.09 -23.58
N ILE A 388 19.06 13.04 -23.49
CA ILE A 388 19.60 12.50 -22.24
C ILE A 388 21.13 12.42 -22.32
N PRO A 389 21.85 13.54 -22.52
CA PRO A 389 23.31 13.53 -22.67
C PRO A 389 24.03 12.95 -21.45
N ASN A 390 23.46 13.07 -20.24
CA ASN A 390 24.07 12.50 -19.03
C ASN A 390 24.03 10.97 -18.98
N ALA A 391 23.28 10.30 -19.87
CA ALA A 391 23.28 8.84 -19.97
C ALA A 391 24.69 8.29 -20.28
N SER A 392 25.58 9.10 -20.86
CA SER A 392 26.98 8.73 -21.06
C SER A 392 27.78 8.51 -19.77
N ASN A 393 27.24 8.88 -18.60
CA ASN A 393 27.86 8.60 -17.31
C ASN A 393 27.58 7.18 -16.81
N ILE A 394 26.63 6.48 -17.44
CA ILE A 394 26.36 5.06 -17.16
C ILE A 394 27.46 4.23 -17.81
N GLY A 395 28.03 3.29 -17.05
CA GLY A 395 29.13 2.44 -17.53
C GLY A 395 28.73 1.49 -18.67
N ASP A 396 29.65 1.27 -19.61
CA ASP A 396 29.42 0.45 -20.81
C ASP A 396 28.97 -0.98 -20.46
N MET A 397 29.52 -1.58 -19.40
CA MET A 397 29.18 -2.94 -18.93
C MET A 397 27.68 -3.09 -18.65
N TYR A 398 27.02 -2.04 -18.15
CA TYR A 398 25.60 -2.10 -17.83
C TYR A 398 24.75 -2.11 -19.10
N TYR A 399 25.13 -1.33 -20.13
CA TYR A 399 24.49 -1.38 -21.44
C TYR A 399 24.73 -2.70 -22.17
N GLU A 400 25.94 -3.26 -22.10
CA GLU A 400 26.24 -4.58 -22.64
C GLU A 400 25.40 -5.68 -21.98
N THR A 401 25.18 -5.57 -20.67
CA THR A 401 24.31 -6.49 -19.92
C THR A 401 22.83 -6.29 -20.31
N SER A 402 22.41 -5.04 -20.48
CA SER A 402 21.03 -4.69 -20.87
C SER A 402 20.63 -5.21 -22.25
N GLU A 403 21.57 -5.39 -23.19
CA GLU A 403 21.26 -5.95 -24.52
C GLU A 403 20.55 -7.31 -24.48
N GLN A 404 20.72 -8.07 -23.39
CA GLN A 404 20.08 -9.38 -23.21
C GLN A 404 18.56 -9.29 -23.07
N PHE A 405 18.05 -8.18 -22.51
CA PHE A 405 16.62 -7.95 -22.29
C PHE A 405 16.05 -6.76 -23.09
N ASP A 406 16.90 -5.82 -23.51
CA ASP A 406 16.61 -4.66 -24.35
C ASP A 406 17.56 -4.64 -25.57
N PRO A 407 17.25 -5.41 -26.64
CA PRO A 407 18.13 -5.50 -27.80
C PRO A 407 18.37 -4.13 -28.46
N GLY A 408 19.64 -3.70 -28.47
CA GLY A 408 20.05 -2.40 -28.99
C GLY A 408 19.90 -1.24 -28.00
N ASN A 409 19.59 -1.51 -26.73
CA ASN A 409 19.46 -0.53 -25.64
C ASN A 409 18.54 0.64 -26.02
N LEU A 410 17.37 0.32 -26.59
CA LEU A 410 16.47 1.31 -27.17
C LEU A 410 15.39 1.77 -26.20
N TYR A 411 15.04 0.94 -25.22
CA TYR A 411 13.84 1.11 -24.39
C TYR A 411 14.13 1.38 -22.92
N SER A 412 15.39 1.24 -22.48
CA SER A 412 15.76 1.26 -21.07
C SER A 412 17.04 2.04 -20.75
N ILE A 413 17.08 2.66 -19.57
CA ILE A 413 18.29 3.27 -18.99
C ILE A 413 18.60 2.62 -17.63
N PRO A 414 19.76 1.99 -17.43
CA PRO A 414 20.14 1.39 -16.16
C PRO A 414 20.08 2.39 -15.00
N TYR A 415 19.44 1.98 -13.90
CA TYR A 415 19.24 2.84 -12.73
C TYR A 415 19.91 2.31 -11.48
N CYS A 416 19.66 1.05 -11.14
CA CYS A 416 20.22 0.38 -9.99
C CYS A 416 20.50 -1.08 -10.36
N TRP A 417 21.52 -1.64 -9.75
CA TRP A 417 21.90 -3.02 -10.01
C TRP A 417 22.42 -3.68 -8.74
N GLY A 418 22.57 -4.99 -8.80
CA GLY A 418 23.24 -5.71 -7.74
C GLY A 418 23.19 -7.21 -7.93
N THR A 419 23.57 -7.91 -6.87
CA THR A 419 23.53 -9.37 -6.80
C THR A 419 22.59 -9.87 -5.73
N ILE A 420 22.12 -11.10 -5.89
CA ILE A 420 21.58 -11.91 -4.80
C ILE A 420 22.72 -12.72 -4.19
N GLY A 421 22.73 -12.90 -2.88
CA GLY A 421 23.81 -13.63 -2.23
C GLY A 421 23.43 -14.15 -0.86
N ILE A 422 24.44 -14.64 -0.14
CA ILE A 422 24.29 -15.21 1.19
C ILE A 422 24.79 -14.18 2.19
N LEU A 423 23.91 -13.77 3.10
CA LEU A 423 24.25 -13.03 4.30
C LEU A 423 24.34 -14.00 5.47
N TYR A 424 25.43 -13.96 6.22
CA TYR A 424 25.63 -14.87 7.34
C TYR A 424 26.24 -14.19 8.56
N ASN A 425 25.95 -14.74 9.73
CA ASN A 425 26.48 -14.26 11.00
C ASN A 425 27.75 -15.00 11.39
N LYS A 426 28.89 -14.30 11.37
CA LYS A 426 30.22 -14.85 11.69
C LYS A 426 30.32 -15.49 13.08
N LYS A 427 29.41 -15.16 14.01
CA LYS A 427 29.37 -15.76 15.36
C LYS A 427 28.54 -17.04 15.44
N MET A 428 27.70 -17.30 14.44
CA MET A 428 26.78 -18.45 14.41
C MET A 428 27.23 -19.52 13.41
N VAL A 429 28.12 -19.19 12.48
CA VAL A 429 28.71 -20.13 11.53
C VAL A 429 30.10 -20.55 11.97
N THR A 430 30.48 -21.79 11.68
CA THR A 430 31.77 -22.36 12.10
C THR A 430 32.89 -22.12 11.09
N GLU A 431 32.56 -21.94 9.82
CA GLU A 431 33.49 -21.71 8.72
C GLU A 431 32.96 -20.59 7.81
N PRO A 432 33.84 -19.85 7.10
CA PRO A 432 33.42 -18.90 6.09
C PRO A 432 32.57 -19.58 5.01
N ILE A 433 31.47 -18.94 4.63
CA ILE A 433 30.56 -19.44 3.59
C ILE A 433 30.99 -18.90 2.23
N ASP A 434 31.04 -19.77 1.22
CA ASP A 434 31.34 -19.41 -0.17
C ASP A 434 30.43 -20.09 -1.22
N SER A 435 29.43 -20.88 -0.79
CA SER A 435 28.66 -21.79 -1.64
C SER A 435 27.17 -21.83 -1.24
N TRP A 436 26.28 -21.99 -2.22
CA TRP A 436 24.84 -22.20 -1.99
C TRP A 436 24.55 -23.45 -1.14
N SER A 437 25.39 -24.48 -1.24
CA SER A 437 25.23 -25.77 -0.55
C SER A 437 25.06 -25.65 0.97
N VAL A 438 25.54 -24.57 1.59
CA VAL A 438 25.36 -24.29 3.02
C VAL A 438 23.88 -24.21 3.44
N LEU A 439 23.00 -23.84 2.52
CA LEU A 439 21.56 -23.74 2.79
C LEU A 439 20.90 -25.12 2.96
N TRP A 440 21.64 -26.21 2.71
CA TRP A 440 21.23 -27.59 3.00
C TRP A 440 22.00 -28.23 4.16
N ASP A 441 22.89 -27.48 4.83
CA ASP A 441 23.61 -28.01 5.99
C ASP A 441 22.68 -28.11 7.21
N THR A 442 22.55 -29.35 7.70
CA THR A 442 21.72 -29.70 8.86
C THR A 442 22.17 -29.04 10.16
N ASN A 443 23.41 -28.55 10.26
CA ASN A 443 23.91 -27.79 11.42
C ASN A 443 23.16 -26.47 11.62
N TYR A 444 22.59 -25.90 10.55
CA TYR A 444 21.87 -24.63 10.57
C TYR A 444 20.35 -24.78 10.51
N ARG A 445 19.82 -25.95 10.91
CA ARG A 445 18.38 -26.20 11.00
C ARG A 445 17.68 -25.12 11.84
N ASP A 446 16.54 -24.64 11.35
CA ASP A 446 15.73 -23.56 11.93
C ASP A 446 16.49 -22.23 12.09
N SER A 447 17.61 -22.05 11.37
CA SER A 447 18.45 -20.85 11.35
C SER A 447 18.79 -20.38 9.94
N ILE A 448 18.03 -20.82 8.93
CA ILE A 448 18.15 -20.41 7.53
C ILE A 448 16.91 -19.60 7.12
N LEU A 449 17.11 -18.44 6.49
CA LEU A 449 16.06 -17.62 5.89
C LEU A 449 16.17 -17.69 4.36
N MET A 450 15.10 -18.12 3.70
CA MET A 450 15.02 -18.22 2.24
C MET A 450 14.12 -17.14 1.66
N GLN A 451 14.36 -16.77 0.40
CA GLN A 451 13.51 -15.84 -0.34
C GLN A 451 12.12 -16.44 -0.63
N ASP A 452 11.04 -15.72 -0.31
CA ASP A 452 9.67 -16.10 -0.68
C ASP A 452 9.29 -15.58 -2.08
N SER A 453 10.16 -15.87 -3.05
CA SER A 453 10.03 -15.50 -4.45
C SER A 453 10.35 -16.71 -5.32
N VAL A 454 9.51 -16.95 -6.33
CA VAL A 454 9.57 -18.16 -7.16
C VAL A 454 10.90 -18.26 -7.89
N ARG A 455 11.28 -17.20 -8.62
CA ARG A 455 12.52 -17.19 -9.42
C ARG A 455 13.75 -17.21 -8.53
N ASP A 456 13.76 -16.48 -7.42
CA ASP A 456 14.91 -16.40 -6.52
C ASP A 456 15.17 -17.73 -5.80
N ALA A 457 14.13 -18.39 -5.29
CA ALA A 457 14.26 -19.68 -4.62
C ALA A 457 14.76 -20.76 -5.60
N PHE A 458 14.23 -20.79 -6.82
CA PHE A 458 14.71 -21.72 -7.84
C PHE A 458 16.11 -21.36 -8.34
N ALA A 459 16.47 -20.09 -8.44
CA ALA A 459 17.80 -19.67 -8.86
C ALA A 459 18.87 -20.25 -7.91
N VAL A 460 18.64 -20.18 -6.59
CA VAL A 460 19.53 -20.77 -5.59
C VAL A 460 19.72 -22.27 -5.81
N ALA A 461 18.63 -23.02 -5.99
CA ALA A 461 18.69 -24.46 -6.19
C ALA A 461 19.29 -24.86 -7.55
N LEU A 462 18.95 -24.13 -8.62
CA LEU A 462 19.49 -24.36 -9.96
C LEU A 462 20.99 -24.11 -10.00
N LYS A 463 21.47 -23.01 -9.40
CA LYS A 463 22.89 -22.69 -9.35
C LYS A 463 23.67 -23.68 -8.48
N ASP A 464 23.11 -24.13 -7.35
CA ASP A 464 23.72 -25.21 -6.54
C ASP A 464 23.87 -26.52 -7.33
N LEU A 465 22.88 -26.85 -8.18
CA LEU A 465 22.92 -28.00 -9.09
C LEU A 465 23.82 -27.80 -10.33
N GLY A 466 24.35 -26.59 -10.53
CA GLY A 466 25.18 -26.24 -11.70
C GLY A 466 24.38 -25.96 -12.98
N TYR A 467 23.07 -25.72 -12.87
CA TYR A 467 22.20 -25.33 -13.97
C TYR A 467 22.08 -23.80 -14.08
N SER A 468 21.60 -23.33 -15.23
CA SER A 468 21.26 -21.92 -15.42
C SER A 468 20.03 -21.55 -14.58
N LEU A 469 20.04 -20.35 -13.99
CA LEU A 469 18.86 -19.78 -13.31
C LEU A 469 17.70 -19.44 -14.27
N ASN A 470 17.91 -19.58 -15.58
CA ASN A 470 16.92 -19.41 -16.65
C ASN A 470 16.49 -20.75 -17.29
N SER A 471 16.73 -21.88 -16.63
CA SER A 471 16.35 -23.18 -17.18
C SER A 471 14.84 -23.28 -17.44
N THR A 472 14.49 -23.81 -18.61
CA THR A 472 13.12 -24.24 -18.97
C THR A 472 13.02 -25.76 -19.11
N ASN A 473 14.09 -26.48 -18.78
CA ASN A 473 14.14 -27.93 -18.85
C ASN A 473 13.41 -28.53 -17.64
N ILE A 474 12.29 -29.19 -17.88
CA ILE A 474 11.44 -29.79 -16.83
C ILE A 474 12.21 -30.72 -15.90
N LYS A 475 13.24 -31.43 -16.37
CA LYS A 475 14.06 -32.30 -15.51
C LYS A 475 14.87 -31.50 -14.51
N GLU A 476 15.58 -30.47 -14.98
CA GLU A 476 16.37 -29.56 -14.15
C GLU A 476 15.48 -28.85 -13.11
N LEU A 477 14.30 -28.39 -13.53
CA LEU A 477 13.32 -27.78 -12.63
C LEU A 477 12.75 -28.76 -11.60
N THR A 478 12.55 -30.03 -11.98
CA THR A 478 12.07 -31.05 -11.05
C THR A 478 13.14 -31.37 -10.00
N GLU A 479 14.40 -31.49 -10.42
CA GLU A 479 15.55 -31.68 -9.52
C GLU A 479 15.71 -30.49 -8.56
N ALA A 480 15.64 -29.26 -9.06
CA ALA A 480 15.67 -28.06 -8.22
C ALA A 480 14.52 -28.03 -7.21
N LYS A 481 13.29 -28.39 -7.64
CA LYS A 481 12.14 -28.52 -6.74
C LYS A 481 12.37 -29.60 -5.67
N ASP A 482 12.90 -30.77 -6.02
CA ASP A 482 13.16 -31.86 -5.07
C ASP A 482 14.23 -31.45 -4.04
N LEU A 483 15.23 -30.70 -4.50
CA LEU A 483 16.26 -30.13 -3.64
C LEU A 483 15.66 -29.09 -2.66
N LEU A 484 14.77 -28.20 -3.13
CA LEU A 484 14.06 -27.24 -2.27
C LEU A 484 13.10 -27.93 -1.29
N VAL A 485 12.39 -28.99 -1.69
CA VAL A 485 11.56 -29.81 -0.79
C VAL A 485 12.42 -30.43 0.32
N THR A 486 13.61 -30.90 -0.02
CA THR A 486 14.57 -31.45 0.95
C THR A 486 15.11 -30.38 1.89
N GLN A 487 15.30 -29.15 1.40
CA GLN A 487 15.74 -28.01 2.19
C GLN A 487 14.71 -27.57 3.23
N LYS A 488 13.43 -27.61 2.86
CA LYS A 488 12.36 -26.94 3.59
C LYS A 488 12.30 -27.25 5.10
N PRO A 489 12.52 -28.49 5.58
CA PRO A 489 12.58 -28.79 7.01
C PRO A 489 13.78 -28.18 7.76
N LEU A 490 14.73 -27.57 7.06
CA LEU A 490 15.89 -26.84 7.61
C LEU A 490 15.62 -25.32 7.70
N VAL A 491 14.72 -24.82 6.87
CA VAL A 491 14.43 -23.39 6.72
C VAL A 491 13.56 -22.91 7.88
N GLN A 492 13.98 -21.84 8.56
CA GLN A 492 13.20 -21.19 9.60
C GLN A 492 11.95 -20.53 9.03
N ALA A 493 12.11 -19.77 7.95
CA ALA A 493 11.03 -19.07 7.26
C ALA A 493 11.40 -18.72 5.82
N TYR A 494 10.39 -18.67 4.97
CA TYR A 494 10.45 -18.02 3.67
C TYR A 494 9.96 -16.58 3.84
N VAL A 495 10.80 -15.62 3.50
CA VAL A 495 10.60 -14.19 3.74
C VAL A 495 11.18 -13.37 2.58
N VAL A 496 10.80 -12.11 2.45
CA VAL A 496 11.40 -11.17 1.48
C VAL A 496 12.25 -10.14 2.26
N ASP A 497 11.71 -8.97 2.60
CA ASP A 497 12.47 -7.91 3.28
C ASP A 497 12.76 -8.19 4.75
N GLN A 498 12.04 -9.15 5.35
CA GLN A 498 12.21 -9.50 6.76
C GLN A 498 13.56 -10.16 7.06
N VAL A 499 14.30 -10.63 6.03
CA VAL A 499 15.65 -11.18 6.20
C VAL A 499 16.54 -10.18 6.92
N ARG A 500 16.49 -8.89 6.54
CA ARG A 500 17.26 -7.81 7.17
C ARG A 500 17.04 -7.77 8.68
N ASP A 501 15.80 -7.53 9.11
CA ASP A 501 15.46 -7.33 10.52
C ASP A 501 15.86 -8.55 11.37
N LYS A 502 15.59 -9.76 10.85
CA LYS A 502 15.89 -11.02 11.54
C LYS A 502 17.39 -11.26 11.68
N MET A 503 18.16 -10.98 10.63
CA MET A 503 19.62 -11.14 10.65
C MET A 503 20.29 -10.10 11.57
N ILE A 504 19.82 -8.85 11.55
CA ILE A 504 20.26 -7.81 12.52
C ILE A 504 19.94 -8.24 13.96
N GLY A 505 18.77 -8.86 14.17
CA GLY A 505 18.32 -9.39 15.46
C GLY A 505 19.06 -10.64 15.95
N ASN A 506 19.95 -11.23 15.14
CA ASN A 506 20.58 -12.54 15.38
C ASN A 506 19.56 -13.68 15.54
N GLU A 507 18.42 -13.61 14.84
CA GLU A 507 17.38 -14.65 14.87
C GLU A 507 17.71 -15.86 13.98
N ALA A 508 18.60 -15.69 13.01
CA ALA A 508 19.03 -16.71 12.07
C ALA A 508 20.55 -16.59 11.80
N ALA A 509 21.16 -17.70 11.41
CA ALA A 509 22.59 -17.77 11.10
C ALA A 509 22.87 -17.36 9.65
N ILE A 510 21.95 -17.69 8.73
CA ILE A 510 22.13 -17.57 7.29
C ILE A 510 20.83 -17.04 6.68
N GLY A 511 20.94 -16.11 5.73
CA GLY A 511 19.82 -15.61 4.94
C GLY A 511 20.21 -15.32 3.49
N VAL A 512 19.31 -15.60 2.55
CA VAL A 512 19.45 -15.18 1.16
C VAL A 512 18.92 -13.76 1.02
N ILE A 513 19.74 -12.83 0.51
CA ILE A 513 19.38 -11.40 0.46
C ILE A 513 19.97 -10.68 -0.75
N TYR A 514 19.35 -9.56 -1.11
CA TYR A 514 19.88 -8.60 -2.08
C TYR A 514 21.09 -7.84 -1.51
N SER A 515 22.08 -7.57 -2.37
CA SER A 515 23.33 -6.87 -2.03
C SER A 515 23.14 -5.48 -1.40
N GLY A 516 22.17 -4.68 -1.88
CA GLY A 516 21.86 -3.36 -1.29
C GLY A 516 21.49 -3.46 0.19
N GLU A 517 20.58 -4.38 0.53
CA GLU A 517 20.18 -4.64 1.92
C GLU A 517 21.34 -5.15 2.78
N ALA A 518 22.30 -5.88 2.21
CA ALA A 518 23.45 -6.41 2.93
C ALA A 518 24.39 -5.30 3.43
N ILE A 519 24.56 -4.22 2.67
CA ILE A 519 25.40 -3.07 3.06
C ILE A 519 24.80 -2.39 4.29
N TYR A 520 23.51 -2.07 4.24
CA TYR A 520 22.79 -1.51 5.38
C TYR A 520 22.86 -2.45 6.61
N THR A 521 22.63 -3.73 6.39
CA THR A 521 22.59 -4.73 7.45
C THR A 521 23.93 -4.89 8.16
N LYS A 522 25.04 -4.86 7.41
CA LYS A 522 26.41 -4.91 7.96
C LYS A 522 26.75 -3.67 8.79
N ARG A 523 26.22 -2.50 8.41
CA ARG A 523 26.35 -1.25 9.20
C ARG A 523 25.64 -1.36 10.56
N GLU A 524 24.47 -1.98 10.62
CA GLU A 524 23.70 -2.16 11.86
C GLU A 524 24.20 -3.32 12.75
N ASN A 525 24.83 -4.33 12.14
CA ASN A 525 25.44 -5.47 12.82
C ASN A 525 26.77 -5.90 12.14
N PRO A 526 27.93 -5.49 12.68
CA PRO A 526 29.26 -5.78 12.12
C PRO A 526 29.65 -7.27 12.07
N ASP A 527 28.90 -8.13 12.79
CA ASP A 527 29.11 -9.57 12.79
C ASP A 527 28.56 -10.24 11.52
N LEU A 528 27.80 -9.51 10.70
CA LEU A 528 27.23 -10.01 9.46
C LEU A 528 28.20 -9.82 8.30
N GLU A 529 28.23 -10.80 7.40
CA GLU A 529 29.07 -10.82 6.21
C GLU A 529 28.25 -11.30 5.01
N TYR A 530 28.53 -10.74 3.83
CA TYR A 530 27.84 -11.05 2.58
C TYR A 530 28.80 -11.69 1.58
N VAL A 531 28.31 -12.69 0.85
CA VAL A 531 29.07 -13.36 -0.20
C VAL A 531 28.20 -13.67 -1.41
N VAL A 532 28.76 -13.47 -2.60
CA VAL A 532 28.22 -14.00 -3.86
C VAL A 532 28.83 -15.39 -4.07
N PRO A 533 28.02 -16.47 -4.08
CA PRO A 533 28.55 -17.83 -4.10
C PRO A 533 29.40 -18.17 -5.34
N LYS A 534 30.30 -19.14 -5.18
CA LYS A 534 31.26 -19.54 -6.22
C LYS A 534 30.62 -20.25 -7.41
N GLU A 535 29.45 -20.83 -7.24
CA GLU A 535 28.63 -21.39 -8.32
C GLU A 535 28.04 -20.29 -9.23
N GLY A 536 28.10 -19.05 -8.78
CA GLY A 536 27.44 -17.91 -9.38
C GLY A 536 26.09 -17.61 -8.77
N SER A 537 25.50 -16.50 -9.17
CA SER A 537 24.23 -16.01 -8.63
C SER A 537 23.43 -15.26 -9.69
N ASN A 538 22.32 -14.66 -9.29
CA ASN A 538 21.66 -13.63 -10.06
C ASN A 538 22.41 -12.30 -9.94
N VAL A 539 22.66 -11.68 -11.09
CA VAL A 539 22.93 -10.24 -11.21
C VAL A 539 21.68 -9.63 -11.85
N TRP A 540 21.15 -8.57 -11.27
CA TRP A 540 19.93 -7.93 -11.76
C TRP A 540 20.20 -6.46 -12.04
N ILE A 541 19.47 -5.92 -13.01
CA ILE A 541 19.49 -4.49 -13.34
C ILE A 541 18.05 -4.03 -13.43
N ASP A 542 17.70 -3.05 -12.59
CA ASP A 542 16.48 -2.28 -12.74
C ASP A 542 16.78 -1.07 -13.61
N SER A 543 15.90 -0.85 -14.59
CA SER A 543 16.11 0.22 -15.57
C SER A 543 14.83 1.02 -15.77
N TRP A 544 15.00 2.31 -16.03
CA TRP A 544 13.89 3.19 -16.37
C TRP A 544 13.44 2.96 -17.80
N CYS A 545 12.12 2.84 -17.99
CA CYS A 545 11.46 2.72 -19.28
C CYS A 545 10.32 3.74 -19.42
N ILE A 546 10.02 4.12 -20.66
CA ILE A 546 8.87 4.98 -20.98
C ILE A 546 7.72 4.10 -21.52
N PRO A 547 6.58 3.98 -20.81
CA PRO A 547 5.41 3.28 -21.32
C PRO A 547 4.88 3.89 -22.61
N LYS A 548 4.30 3.06 -23.48
CA LYS A 548 3.82 3.49 -24.80
C LYS A 548 2.67 4.51 -24.74
N ASP A 549 1.90 4.52 -23.65
CA ASP A 549 0.78 5.44 -23.43
C ASP A 549 1.14 6.68 -22.59
N ALA A 550 2.44 6.89 -22.29
CA ALA A 550 2.96 8.07 -21.60
C ALA A 550 2.45 9.38 -22.25
N GLN A 551 2.01 10.32 -21.41
CA GLN A 551 1.44 11.59 -21.86
C GLN A 551 2.47 12.72 -21.87
N HIS A 552 3.53 12.62 -21.07
CA HIS A 552 4.54 13.65 -20.86
C HIS A 552 5.97 13.14 -21.15
N VAL A 553 6.18 12.58 -22.35
CA VAL A 553 7.46 11.97 -22.76
C VAL A 553 8.65 12.94 -22.62
N GLU A 554 8.51 14.19 -23.01
CA GLU A 554 9.58 15.19 -22.87
C GLU A 554 9.96 15.45 -21.39
N ASN A 555 8.99 15.37 -20.48
CA ASN A 555 9.25 15.54 -19.04
C ASN A 555 9.93 14.28 -18.48
N ALA A 556 9.56 13.09 -18.97
CA ALA A 556 10.20 11.82 -18.63
C ALA A 556 11.69 11.85 -19.03
N GLU A 557 12.01 12.27 -20.26
CA GLU A 557 13.39 12.36 -20.74
C GLU A 557 14.23 13.37 -19.94
N LYS A 558 13.64 14.52 -19.56
CA LYS A 558 14.31 15.48 -18.66
C LYS A 558 14.62 14.87 -17.29
N PHE A 559 13.68 14.11 -16.73
CA PHE A 559 13.87 13.43 -15.45
C PHE A 559 14.95 12.37 -15.55
N LEU A 560 14.97 11.58 -16.62
CA LEU A 560 16.03 10.60 -16.88
C LEU A 560 17.41 11.26 -17.00
N ASN A 561 17.49 12.38 -17.72
CA ASN A 561 18.74 13.12 -17.85
C ASN A 561 19.22 13.68 -16.50
N PHE A 562 18.28 14.13 -15.65
CA PHE A 562 18.57 14.57 -14.30
C PHE A 562 19.06 13.43 -13.41
N LEU A 563 18.42 12.25 -13.45
CA LEU A 563 18.85 11.08 -12.67
C LEU A 563 20.24 10.56 -13.09
N CYS A 564 20.62 10.73 -14.37
CA CYS A 564 21.94 10.35 -14.85
C CYS A 564 23.05 11.36 -14.47
N ARG A 565 22.72 12.47 -13.78
CA ARG A 565 23.70 13.45 -13.30
C ARG A 565 24.51 12.85 -12.13
N PRO A 566 25.85 12.93 -12.10
CA PRO A 566 26.66 12.20 -11.12
C PRO A 566 26.37 12.55 -9.66
N ASP A 567 26.11 13.83 -9.35
CA ASP A 567 25.75 14.30 -8.01
C ASP A 567 24.39 13.75 -7.54
N ILE A 568 23.42 13.66 -8.45
CA ILE A 568 22.09 13.12 -8.17
C ILE A 568 22.16 11.60 -7.98
N ALA A 569 22.84 10.89 -8.87
CA ALA A 569 23.05 9.46 -8.75
C ALA A 569 23.80 9.10 -7.45
N LEU A 570 24.79 9.90 -7.04
CA LEU A 570 25.49 9.74 -5.76
C LEU A 570 24.54 9.96 -4.56
N LYS A 571 23.81 11.08 -4.52
CA LYS A 571 22.86 11.36 -3.43
C LYS A 571 21.86 10.22 -3.26
N ASN A 572 21.37 9.71 -4.38
CA ASN A 572 20.42 8.62 -4.38
C ASN A 572 21.07 7.31 -3.90
N PHE A 573 22.27 6.96 -4.38
CA PHE A 573 23.08 5.82 -3.89
C PHE A 573 23.28 5.87 -2.38
N GLU A 574 23.62 7.03 -1.81
CA GLU A 574 23.85 7.17 -0.37
C GLU A 574 22.57 6.94 0.47
N TYR A 575 21.40 7.26 -0.09
CA TYR A 575 20.11 7.03 0.53
C TYR A 575 19.67 5.56 0.41
N ILE A 576 19.63 5.02 -0.81
CA ILE A 576 19.10 3.67 -1.09
C ILE A 576 20.08 2.54 -0.78
N THR A 577 21.39 2.83 -0.79
CA THR A 577 22.50 1.87 -0.60
C THR A 577 22.64 0.75 -1.64
N TYR A 578 21.77 0.71 -2.65
CA TYR A 578 21.90 -0.11 -3.85
C TYR A 578 22.93 0.47 -4.81
N SER A 579 23.62 -0.41 -5.54
CA SER A 579 24.74 -0.04 -6.40
C SER A 579 24.31 0.81 -7.59
N THR A 580 25.03 1.91 -7.80
CA THR A 580 24.81 2.79 -8.95
C THR A 580 25.51 2.23 -10.20
N PRO A 581 24.86 2.25 -11.37
CA PRO A 581 25.50 1.98 -12.66
C PRO A 581 26.18 3.23 -13.24
N ASN A 582 26.16 4.36 -12.53
CA ASN A 582 26.80 5.61 -12.94
C ASN A 582 28.26 5.63 -12.46
N ASP A 583 29.20 5.42 -13.38
CA ASP A 583 30.62 5.33 -13.05
C ASP A 583 31.17 6.67 -12.54
N ALA A 584 30.70 7.78 -13.09
CA ALA A 584 31.06 9.11 -12.61
C ALA A 584 30.58 9.36 -11.18
N ALA A 585 29.39 8.87 -10.81
CA ALA A 585 28.89 8.94 -9.43
C ALA A 585 29.71 8.05 -8.48
N ARG A 586 30.11 6.85 -8.94
CA ARG A 586 30.97 5.95 -8.16
C ARG A 586 32.32 6.59 -7.83
N GLU A 587 32.91 7.34 -8.75
CA GLU A 587 34.17 8.05 -8.51
C GLU A 587 34.06 9.12 -7.42
N LEU A 588 32.86 9.72 -7.26
CA LEU A 588 32.56 10.75 -6.27
C LEU A 588 32.30 10.19 -4.86
N ILE A 589 32.17 8.87 -4.68
CA ILE A 589 32.00 8.26 -3.36
C ILE A 589 33.26 8.52 -2.53
N GLU A 590 33.12 9.30 -1.44
CA GLU A 590 34.25 9.67 -0.56
C GLU A 590 34.72 8.52 0.34
N ASP A 591 33.80 7.61 0.72
CA ASP A 591 34.12 6.45 1.54
C ASP A 591 34.76 5.34 0.68
N ASP A 592 36.07 5.17 0.86
CA ASP A 592 36.88 4.17 0.15
C ASP A 592 36.41 2.74 0.38
N ASP A 593 35.87 2.42 1.57
CA ASP A 593 35.40 1.08 1.90
C ASP A 593 34.11 0.76 1.11
N ILE A 594 33.30 1.78 0.80
CA ILE A 594 32.09 1.65 -0.01
C ILE A 594 32.41 1.68 -1.50
N ARG A 595 33.24 2.63 -1.95
CA ARG A 595 33.64 2.79 -3.36
C ARG A 595 34.29 1.53 -3.94
N ASN A 596 35.06 0.83 -3.11
CA ASN A 596 35.76 -0.41 -3.45
C ASN A 596 35.13 -1.66 -2.81
N SER A 597 33.91 -1.53 -2.26
CA SER A 597 33.19 -2.65 -1.64
C SER A 597 32.92 -3.72 -2.69
N LYS A 598 33.35 -4.96 -2.41
CA LYS A 598 32.98 -6.13 -3.22
C LYS A 598 31.51 -6.53 -3.11
N ILE A 599 30.77 -5.94 -2.14
CA ILE A 599 29.33 -6.13 -1.99
C ILE A 599 28.59 -5.19 -2.95
N ALA A 600 28.98 -3.91 -2.98
CA ALA A 600 28.37 -2.91 -3.85
C ALA A 600 28.83 -3.08 -5.30
N PHE A 601 30.14 -3.24 -5.50
CA PHE A 601 30.75 -3.32 -6.82
C PHE A 601 31.60 -4.60 -6.91
N PRO A 602 30.97 -5.78 -7.10
CA PRO A 602 31.68 -7.04 -7.28
C PRO A 602 32.70 -6.98 -8.42
N ASP A 603 33.75 -7.79 -8.32
CA ASP A 603 34.77 -7.91 -9.38
C ASP A 603 34.24 -8.64 -10.62
N GLU A 604 34.88 -8.41 -11.77
CA GLU A 604 34.49 -9.02 -13.05
C GLU A 604 34.46 -10.55 -12.99
N GLU A 605 35.37 -11.17 -12.24
CA GLU A 605 35.38 -12.63 -12.04
C GLU A 605 34.12 -13.12 -11.31
N THR A 606 33.58 -12.32 -10.39
CA THR A 606 32.30 -12.58 -9.73
C THR A 606 31.11 -12.36 -10.66
N LEU A 607 31.13 -11.32 -11.47
CA LEU A 607 30.04 -11.04 -12.40
C LEU A 607 29.99 -12.06 -13.55
N ALA A 608 31.14 -12.53 -14.03
CA ALA A 608 31.24 -13.50 -15.13
C ALA A 608 30.60 -14.87 -14.83
N ARG A 609 30.40 -15.21 -13.55
CA ARG A 609 29.69 -16.43 -13.12
C ARG A 609 28.20 -16.19 -12.80
N CYS A 610 27.75 -14.93 -12.76
CA CYS A 610 26.36 -14.57 -12.53
C CYS A 610 25.56 -14.51 -13.84
N GLU A 611 24.23 -14.58 -13.71
CA GLU A 611 23.30 -14.50 -14.84
C GLU A 611 22.17 -13.53 -14.51
N THR A 612 21.66 -12.80 -15.51
CA THR A 612 20.44 -11.99 -15.40
C THR A 612 19.21 -12.87 -15.59
N PHE A 613 18.08 -12.49 -14.98
CA PHE A 613 16.84 -13.19 -15.28
C PHE A 613 16.35 -12.83 -16.68
N THR A 614 15.88 -13.82 -17.41
CA THR A 614 15.21 -13.62 -18.71
C THR A 614 13.73 -13.99 -18.60
N TYR A 615 12.92 -13.43 -19.50
CA TYR A 615 11.52 -13.81 -19.61
C TYR A 615 11.42 -15.17 -20.29
N LEU A 616 10.93 -16.16 -19.53
CA LEU A 616 10.90 -17.57 -19.95
C LEU A 616 9.63 -17.94 -20.74
N GLY A 617 8.67 -17.02 -20.86
CA GLY A 617 7.35 -17.27 -21.44
C GLY A 617 6.32 -17.72 -20.41
N ASP A 618 5.04 -17.47 -20.70
CA ASP A 618 3.94 -17.73 -19.75
C ASP A 618 3.80 -19.23 -19.39
N ASP A 619 4.09 -20.14 -20.32
CA ASP A 619 4.07 -21.60 -20.07
C ASP A 619 5.13 -22.00 -19.03
N ALA A 620 6.33 -21.43 -19.12
CA ALA A 620 7.40 -21.68 -18.15
C ALA A 620 7.04 -21.07 -16.79
N ASP A 621 6.52 -19.84 -16.76
CA ASP A 621 6.07 -19.19 -15.54
C ASP A 621 5.01 -20.05 -14.81
N GLU A 622 4.06 -20.66 -15.54
CA GLU A 622 3.06 -21.55 -14.96
C GLU A 622 3.70 -22.79 -14.32
N VAL A 623 4.69 -23.40 -14.98
CA VAL A 623 5.45 -24.54 -14.45
C VAL A 623 6.20 -24.16 -13.17
N TYR A 624 6.96 -23.06 -13.17
CA TYR A 624 7.68 -22.57 -11.99
C TYR A 624 6.72 -22.33 -10.81
N ASN A 625 5.57 -21.69 -11.07
CA ASN A 625 4.54 -21.45 -10.06
C ASN A 625 3.90 -22.74 -9.54
N GLN A 626 3.66 -23.72 -10.41
CA GLN A 626 3.18 -25.04 -10.00
C GLN A 626 4.17 -25.73 -9.07
N LEU A 627 5.44 -25.84 -9.50
CA LEU A 627 6.48 -26.51 -8.71
C LEU A 627 6.73 -25.79 -7.38
N TRP A 628 6.68 -24.46 -7.35
CA TRP A 628 6.78 -23.71 -6.11
C TRP A 628 5.64 -23.99 -5.13
N ARG A 629 4.39 -24.13 -5.62
CA ARG A 629 3.27 -24.55 -4.78
C ARG A 629 3.51 -25.94 -4.19
N GLU A 630 4.10 -26.85 -4.95
CA GLU A 630 4.48 -28.18 -4.45
C GLU A 630 5.53 -28.07 -3.33
N VAL A 631 6.59 -27.27 -3.51
CA VAL A 631 7.59 -26.98 -2.45
C VAL A 631 6.91 -26.42 -1.20
N LYS A 632 6.03 -25.42 -1.35
CA LYS A 632 5.33 -24.78 -0.22
C LYS A 632 4.29 -25.70 0.44
N SER A 633 3.84 -26.77 -0.22
CA SER A 633 2.84 -27.71 0.30
C SER A 633 3.40 -28.92 1.07
N ASN A 634 4.62 -29.38 0.76
CA ASN A 634 5.28 -30.52 1.42
C ASN A 634 5.95 -30.13 2.72
#